data_AF-A0A8S1F6G4-F1
#
_entry.id   AF-A0A8S1F6G4-F1
#
_cell.length_a   1.000
_cell.length_b   1.000
_cell.length_c   1.000
_cell.angle_alpha   90.00
_cell.angle_beta   90.00
_cell.angle_gamma   90.00
#
_symmetry.space_group_name_H-M   'P 1'
#
loop_
_entity.id
_entity.type
_entity.pdbx_description
1 polymer ?
#
loop_
_entity_poly.entity_id
_entity_poly.type
_entity_poly.pdbx_seq_one_letter_code
_entity_poly.pdbx_strand_id
1 'polypeptide(L)'
;MSLHKIEEGHVGVYYRGGALLSEVSQPGYHMAIPYLTTVKSVQITLQTDEATNVPCGTSGGVMIHFDRIEVVNILAASSVYNIVKNYTVDYDRPLIFNKVHHEVNQFCSSHTLQEVYIDLFDKIDEEIKKALQEDLTIMAPGLFVLAVRVTKPKIPEAIRQSYENMEAEKTRLLVAIEHQKVVEKLAETERKKAVIEAEKIAEVAAIHQKQKIAEKETEKLVNQMEAESNLELTTPGKQQILTSSLCNRKSLNETMIMDHNQLDENLDFVRHAIKNERRDSHANATSHVIVSTCDTWMSLDEYFRRYGPFALPDWLTALILKDVSSALSQLHRRQIFHGAVTPDNIYFMNNSHTVCLLTSKMQARKMNADNLLENRSSDLSQLGFVLFRCLTGDSPAFLQSGDVSIPSNTTADPSAIQLVRKLMARKFSESANVLAAHPFVVAASQQQLTRFLHLF
;
A
#
# COMPACT_ATOMS: atom_id res chain seq x y z
N MET A 1 54.15 -31.63 12.02
CA MET A 1 53.01 -30.71 11.85
C MET A 1 51.87 -31.47 11.18
N SER A 2 50.65 -31.27 11.64
CA SER A 2 49.42 -31.76 11.01
C SER A 2 48.81 -30.63 10.20
N LEU A 3 48.47 -30.91 8.95
CA LEU A 3 47.71 -29.98 8.10
C LEU A 3 46.23 -30.03 8.52
N HIS A 4 45.58 -28.88 8.59
CA HIS A 4 44.13 -28.77 8.77
C HIS A 4 43.60 -27.58 7.96
N LYS A 5 42.28 -27.54 7.75
CA LYS A 5 41.61 -26.54 6.95
C LYS A 5 40.62 -25.77 7.82
N ILE A 6 40.60 -24.45 7.66
CA ILE A 6 39.56 -23.56 8.18
C ILE A 6 38.65 -23.23 7.00
N GLU A 7 37.36 -23.52 7.15
CA GLU A 7 36.37 -23.24 6.13
C GLU A 7 36.12 -21.73 5.97
N GLU A 8 35.65 -21.34 4.80
CA GLU A 8 35.25 -19.95 4.53
C GLU A 8 34.15 -19.52 5.51
N GLY A 9 34.17 -18.25 5.91
CA GLY A 9 33.23 -17.72 6.90
C GLY A 9 33.50 -18.14 8.35
N HIS A 10 34.64 -18.80 8.60
CA HIS A 10 35.14 -19.12 9.93
C HIS A 10 36.54 -18.56 10.16
N VAL A 11 36.89 -18.38 11.43
CA VAL A 11 38.20 -17.97 11.90
C VAL A 11 38.73 -19.03 12.85
N GLY A 12 39.99 -19.42 12.66
CA GLY A 12 40.64 -20.43 13.48
C GLY A 12 41.25 -19.83 14.73
N VAL A 13 40.90 -20.39 15.87
CA VAL A 13 41.44 -20.04 17.18
C VAL A 13 42.26 -21.21 17.71
N TYR A 14 43.47 -20.92 18.15
CA TYR A 14 44.46 -21.95 18.51
C TYR A 14 44.76 -21.89 20.00
N TYR A 15 44.82 -23.06 20.62
CA TYR A 15 45.28 -23.25 21.98
C TYR A 15 46.56 -24.08 21.97
N ARG A 16 47.61 -23.64 22.67
CA ARG A 16 48.84 -24.41 22.86
C ARG A 16 49.01 -24.74 24.34
N GLY A 17 49.01 -26.03 24.68
CA GLY A 17 49.09 -26.46 26.07
C GLY A 17 47.98 -25.89 26.97
N GLY A 18 46.81 -25.60 26.40
CA GLY A 18 45.66 -24.99 27.09
C GLY A 18 45.61 -23.46 27.07
N ALA A 19 46.67 -22.77 26.65
CA ALA A 19 46.69 -21.31 26.53
C ALA A 19 46.23 -20.85 25.14
N LEU A 20 45.30 -19.89 25.10
CA LEU A 20 44.81 -19.27 23.87
C LEU A 20 45.91 -18.39 23.22
N LEU A 21 46.19 -18.60 21.94
CA LEU A 21 47.10 -17.74 21.17
C LEU A 21 46.45 -16.41 20.82
N SER A 22 47.25 -15.34 20.79
CA SER A 22 46.80 -13.97 20.50
C SER A 22 46.39 -13.73 19.06
N GLU A 23 46.89 -14.54 18.14
CA GLU A 23 46.61 -14.43 16.71
C GLU A 23 45.52 -15.41 16.30
N VAL A 24 44.59 -14.92 15.49
CA VAL A 24 43.55 -15.72 14.86
C VAL A 24 43.90 -15.94 13.39
N SER A 25 43.60 -17.14 12.87
CA SER A 25 43.91 -17.48 11.47
C SER A 25 42.69 -17.31 10.57
N GLN A 26 42.92 -16.74 9.40
CA GLN A 26 41.93 -16.60 8.33
C GLN A 26 41.57 -17.94 7.68
N PRO A 27 40.48 -18.04 6.90
CA PRO A 27 40.15 -19.24 6.12
C PRO A 27 41.32 -19.76 5.27
N GLY A 28 41.40 -21.08 5.10
CA GLY A 28 42.44 -21.74 4.32
C GLY A 28 43.15 -22.89 5.03
N TYR A 29 44.26 -23.34 4.44
CA TYR A 29 45.06 -24.45 4.98
C TYR A 29 46.12 -23.94 5.96
N HIS A 30 46.18 -24.55 7.14
CA HIS A 30 47.08 -24.18 8.23
C HIS A 30 47.76 -25.39 8.86
N MET A 31 48.90 -25.14 9.51
CA MET A 31 49.72 -26.16 10.13
C MET A 31 49.62 -26.08 11.66
N ALA A 32 49.29 -27.19 12.30
CA ALA A 32 49.26 -27.32 13.75
C ALA A 32 50.26 -28.37 14.24
N ILE A 33 50.69 -28.28 15.51
CA ILE A 33 51.54 -29.31 16.13
C ILE A 33 50.59 -30.35 16.75
N PRO A 34 50.63 -31.62 16.29
CA PRO A 34 49.76 -32.64 16.86
C PRO A 34 50.05 -32.83 18.37
N TYR A 35 49.02 -33.17 19.14
CA TYR A 35 49.03 -33.35 20.60
C TYR A 35 49.27 -32.10 21.46
N LEU A 36 49.95 -31.07 20.95
CA LEU A 36 50.24 -29.84 21.70
C LEU A 36 49.25 -28.70 21.40
N THR A 37 48.79 -28.62 20.15
CA THR A 37 47.91 -27.56 19.67
C THR A 37 46.50 -28.08 19.43
N THR A 38 45.49 -27.46 20.03
CA THR A 38 44.08 -27.68 19.69
C THR A 38 43.55 -26.49 18.92
N VAL A 39 42.76 -26.76 17.88
CA VAL A 39 42.19 -25.73 17.00
C VAL A 39 40.67 -25.79 17.14
N LYS A 40 40.05 -24.62 17.31
CA LYS A 40 38.61 -24.46 17.26
C LYS A 40 38.27 -23.42 16.19
N SER A 41 37.34 -23.75 15.31
CA SER A 41 36.81 -22.82 14.31
C SER A 41 35.63 -22.05 14.90
N VAL A 42 35.70 -20.72 14.86
CA VAL A 42 34.62 -19.82 15.26
C VAL A 42 34.02 -19.22 13.99
N GLN A 43 32.70 -19.34 13.83
CA GLN A 43 32.02 -18.77 12.67
C GLN A 43 31.90 -17.25 12.83
N ILE A 44 32.16 -16.50 11.76
CA ILE A 44 32.09 -15.03 11.71
C ILE A 44 31.05 -14.51 10.70
N THR A 45 30.35 -15.44 10.05
CA THR A 45 29.26 -15.14 9.13
C THR A 45 27.95 -14.97 9.89
N LEU A 46 26.87 -14.66 9.18
CA LEU A 46 25.51 -14.69 9.70
C LEU A 46 25.22 -16.04 10.36
N GLN A 47 24.88 -16.02 11.64
CA GLN A 47 24.45 -17.17 12.42
C GLN A 47 23.03 -16.98 12.93
N THR A 48 22.34 -18.08 13.24
CA THR A 48 21.03 -18.06 13.86
C THR A 48 21.06 -18.98 15.06
N ASP A 49 21.00 -18.38 16.24
CA ASP A 49 20.92 -19.10 17.50
C ASP A 49 19.45 -19.34 17.84
N GLU A 50 19.15 -20.53 18.34
CA GLU A 50 17.78 -20.94 18.64
C GLU A 50 17.62 -21.29 20.11
N ALA A 51 16.68 -20.61 20.78
CA ALA A 51 16.20 -20.99 22.09
C ALA A 51 14.83 -21.67 21.95
N THR A 52 14.75 -22.94 22.33
CA THR A 52 13.52 -23.75 22.25
C THR A 52 12.86 -23.95 23.61
N ASN A 53 11.54 -24.01 23.63
CA ASN A 53 10.73 -24.30 24.83
C ASN A 53 11.07 -23.40 26.02
N VAL A 54 11.10 -22.09 25.80
CA VAL A 54 11.38 -21.09 26.84
C VAL A 54 10.15 -20.93 27.74
N PRO A 55 10.19 -21.34 29.01
CA PRO A 55 9.07 -21.11 29.93
C PRO A 55 8.99 -19.63 30.30
N CYS A 56 7.77 -19.12 30.38
CA CYS A 56 7.46 -17.75 30.77
C CYS A 56 6.26 -17.69 31.72
N GLY A 57 6.43 -17.01 32.87
CA GLY A 57 5.33 -16.73 33.79
C GLY A 57 4.72 -15.36 33.48
N THR A 58 3.42 -15.31 33.18
CA THR A 58 2.70 -14.04 33.00
C THR A 58 2.35 -13.41 34.35
N SER A 59 2.06 -12.10 34.38
CA SER A 59 1.63 -11.40 35.60
C SER A 59 0.36 -12.00 36.23
N GLY A 60 -0.48 -12.66 35.43
CA GLY A 60 -1.68 -13.38 35.86
C GLY A 60 -1.40 -14.77 36.46
N GLY A 61 -0.13 -15.19 36.60
CA GLY A 61 0.25 -16.49 37.16
C GLY A 61 0.08 -17.68 36.22
N VAL A 62 -0.23 -17.44 34.94
CA VAL A 62 -0.30 -18.49 33.92
C VAL A 62 1.09 -18.72 33.35
N MET A 63 1.54 -19.98 33.38
CA MET A 63 2.76 -20.42 32.73
C MET A 63 2.48 -20.69 31.24
N ILE A 64 3.23 -20.01 30.38
CA ILE A 64 3.24 -20.19 28.93
C ILE A 64 4.63 -20.63 28.47
N HIS A 65 4.71 -21.18 27.26
CA HIS A 65 5.98 -21.59 26.67
C HIS A 65 6.14 -20.99 25.28
N PHE A 66 7.28 -20.36 25.02
CA PHE A 66 7.68 -19.99 23.66
C PHE A 66 8.37 -21.19 23.03
N ASP A 67 7.82 -21.67 21.92
CA ASP A 67 8.35 -22.86 21.24
C ASP A 67 9.75 -22.61 20.70
N ARG A 68 9.93 -21.44 20.08
CA ARG A 68 11.12 -21.12 19.32
C ARG A 68 11.36 -19.61 19.32
N ILE A 69 12.58 -19.23 19.69
CA ILE A 69 13.09 -17.87 19.57
C ILE A 69 14.39 -17.95 18.79
N GLU A 70 14.43 -17.30 17.62
CA GLU A 70 15.61 -17.23 16.77
C GLU A 70 16.29 -15.88 16.94
N VAL A 71 17.59 -15.88 17.21
CA VAL A 71 18.43 -14.67 17.26
C VAL A 71 19.44 -14.75 16.13
N VAL A 72 19.29 -13.86 15.15
CA VAL A 72 20.23 -13.72 14.05
C VAL A 72 21.36 -12.79 14.48
N ASN A 73 22.58 -13.29 14.51
CA ASN A 73 23.75 -12.53 14.93
C ASN A 73 24.90 -12.63 13.91
N ILE A 74 25.88 -11.74 14.09
CA ILE A 74 27.16 -11.78 13.38
C ILE A 74 28.28 -11.36 14.32
N LEU A 75 29.39 -12.10 14.27
CA LEU A 75 30.60 -11.83 15.04
C LEU A 75 31.69 -11.22 14.15
N ALA A 76 32.16 -10.03 14.52
CA ALA A 76 33.27 -9.38 13.84
C ALA A 76 34.59 -10.17 14.04
N ALA A 77 35.28 -10.45 12.94
CA ALA A 77 36.54 -11.21 12.94
C ALA A 77 37.62 -10.63 13.88
N SER A 78 37.68 -9.30 14.00
CA SER A 78 38.62 -8.60 14.89
C SER A 78 38.34 -8.83 16.37
N SER A 79 37.09 -9.11 16.74
CA SER A 79 36.66 -9.29 18.14
C SER A 79 36.69 -10.74 18.61
N VAL A 80 36.90 -11.71 17.69
CA VAL A 80 36.90 -13.16 17.98
C VAL A 80 37.84 -13.50 19.12
N TYR A 81 39.09 -13.01 19.10
CA TYR A 81 40.07 -13.32 20.14
C TYR A 81 39.60 -12.88 21.54
N ASN A 82 39.10 -11.64 21.66
CA ASN A 82 38.65 -11.09 22.94
C ASN A 82 37.41 -11.81 23.48
N ILE A 83 36.46 -12.14 22.61
CA ILE A 83 35.24 -12.85 22.99
C ILE A 83 35.58 -14.28 23.43
N VAL A 84 36.41 -15.00 22.67
CA VAL A 84 36.83 -16.35 23.06
C VAL A 84 37.67 -16.37 24.33
N LYS A 85 38.47 -15.33 24.57
CA LYS A 85 39.25 -15.19 25.80
C LYS A 85 38.35 -15.00 27.03
N ASN A 86 37.31 -14.18 26.92
CA ASN A 86 36.46 -13.81 28.04
C ASN A 86 35.29 -14.80 28.27
N TYR A 87 34.74 -15.36 27.19
CA TYR A 87 33.51 -16.16 27.21
C TYR A 87 33.65 -17.56 26.61
N THR A 88 34.87 -17.94 26.20
CA THR A 88 35.16 -19.22 25.50
C THR A 88 34.54 -19.30 24.10
N VAL A 89 34.69 -20.45 23.44
CA VAL A 89 34.15 -20.65 22.08
C VAL A 89 32.62 -20.75 22.08
N ASP A 90 32.03 -21.20 23.18
CA ASP A 90 30.58 -21.35 23.35
C ASP A 90 29.98 -20.06 23.98
N TYR A 91 30.33 -18.90 23.40
CA TYR A 91 29.94 -17.58 23.91
C TYR A 91 28.44 -17.29 23.72
N ASP A 92 27.83 -17.92 22.73
CA ASP A 92 26.40 -17.87 22.37
C ASP A 92 25.51 -18.26 23.56
N ARG A 93 25.89 -19.29 24.30
CA ARG A 93 25.12 -19.79 25.43
C ARG A 93 24.98 -18.78 26.59
N PRO A 94 26.05 -18.22 27.16
CA PRO A 94 25.94 -17.23 28.22
C PRO A 94 25.48 -15.85 27.74
N LEU A 95 25.87 -15.40 26.54
CA LEU A 95 25.60 -14.03 26.08
C LEU A 95 24.25 -13.88 25.38
N ILE A 96 23.79 -14.90 24.67
CA ILE A 96 22.54 -14.84 23.89
C ILE A 96 21.49 -15.72 24.54
N PHE A 97 21.69 -17.04 24.61
CA PHE A 97 20.66 -17.98 25.07
C PHE A 97 20.16 -17.66 26.50
N ASN A 98 21.08 -17.55 27.46
CA ASN A 98 20.71 -17.23 28.84
C ASN A 98 20.06 -15.85 28.97
N LYS A 99 20.51 -14.87 28.17
CA LYS A 99 19.99 -13.52 28.21
C LYS A 99 18.58 -13.43 27.62
N VAL A 100 18.32 -14.11 26.50
CA VAL A 100 16.97 -14.25 25.93
C VAL A 100 16.00 -14.84 26.96
N HIS A 101 16.39 -15.91 27.64
CA HIS A 101 15.56 -16.50 28.69
C HIS A 101 15.23 -15.51 29.81
N HIS A 102 16.19 -14.67 30.22
CA HIS A 102 15.99 -13.66 31.24
C HIS A 102 15.05 -12.55 30.78
N GLU A 103 15.30 -11.97 29.60
CA GLU A 103 14.51 -10.86 29.04
C GLU A 103 13.06 -11.26 28.75
N VAL A 104 12.86 -12.45 28.19
CA VAL A 104 11.51 -12.99 27.93
C VAL A 104 10.73 -13.14 29.24
N ASN A 105 11.36 -13.72 30.27
CA ASN A 105 10.73 -13.86 31.58
C ASN A 105 10.42 -12.52 32.25
N GLN A 106 11.32 -11.54 32.12
CA GLN A 106 11.10 -10.18 32.62
C GLN A 106 9.93 -9.52 31.89
N PHE A 107 9.84 -9.67 30.58
CA PHE A 107 8.74 -9.15 29.77
C PHE A 107 7.40 -9.78 30.16
N CYS A 108 7.30 -11.10 30.30
CA CYS A 108 6.03 -11.72 30.69
C CYS A 108 5.63 -11.38 32.12
N SER A 109 6.59 -11.19 33.04
CA SER A 109 6.27 -10.91 34.44
C SER A 109 5.54 -9.58 34.64
N SER A 110 5.74 -8.62 33.73
CA SER A 110 5.08 -7.31 33.77
C SER A 110 3.77 -7.25 32.96
N HIS A 111 3.45 -8.28 32.16
CA HIS A 111 2.32 -8.27 31.24
C HIS A 111 1.37 -9.46 31.45
N THR A 112 0.09 -9.24 31.16
CA THR A 112 -0.93 -10.29 31.24
C THR A 112 -0.85 -11.24 30.05
N LEU A 113 -1.47 -12.43 30.16
CA LEU A 113 -1.54 -13.39 29.06
C LEU A 113 -2.16 -12.78 27.78
N GLN A 114 -3.21 -11.98 27.92
CA GLN A 114 -3.88 -11.32 26.79
C GLN A 114 -2.93 -10.36 26.07
N GLU A 115 -2.22 -9.52 26.83
CA GLU A 115 -1.29 -8.53 26.27
C GLU A 115 -0.12 -9.21 25.54
N VAL A 116 0.48 -10.24 26.14
CA VAL A 116 1.60 -10.96 25.53
C VAL A 116 1.18 -11.74 24.28
N TYR A 117 -0.03 -12.32 24.27
CA TYR A 117 -0.50 -13.17 23.17
C TYR A 117 -1.10 -12.39 21.99
N ILE A 118 -1.75 -11.26 22.25
CA ILE A 118 -2.52 -10.50 21.25
C ILE A 118 -1.96 -9.09 21.07
N ASP A 119 -1.92 -8.28 22.13
CA ASP A 119 -1.75 -6.82 21.98
C ASP A 119 -0.30 -6.36 21.77
N LEU A 120 0.67 -7.08 22.33
CA LEU A 120 2.09 -6.71 22.36
C LEU A 120 3.00 -7.72 21.68
N PHE A 121 2.46 -8.80 21.11
CA PHE A 121 3.27 -9.85 20.48
C PHE A 121 4.26 -9.28 19.44
N ASP A 122 3.79 -8.39 18.57
CA ASP A 122 4.61 -7.78 17.52
C ASP A 122 5.73 -6.87 18.05
N LYS A 123 5.67 -6.48 19.34
CA LYS A 123 6.69 -5.63 19.98
C LYS A 123 7.76 -6.44 20.71
N ILE A 124 7.49 -7.71 21.02
CA ILE A 124 8.41 -8.57 21.78
C ILE A 124 9.75 -8.70 21.05
N ASP A 125 9.71 -8.88 19.73
CA ASP A 125 10.89 -9.03 18.89
C ASP A 125 11.85 -7.84 19.02
N GLU A 126 11.32 -6.62 18.92
CA GLU A 126 12.12 -5.39 18.99
C GLU A 126 12.61 -5.08 20.41
N GLU A 127 11.80 -5.32 21.43
CA GLU A 127 12.22 -5.12 22.83
C GLU A 127 13.37 -6.08 23.21
N ILE A 128 13.27 -7.37 22.86
CA ILE A 128 14.33 -8.35 23.12
C ILE A 128 15.59 -8.00 22.33
N LYS A 129 15.45 -7.66 21.04
CA LYS A 129 16.59 -7.26 20.20
C LYS A 129 17.32 -6.06 20.82
N LYS A 130 16.58 -5.05 21.26
CA LYS A 130 17.14 -3.85 21.86
C LYS A 130 17.88 -4.18 23.16
N ALA A 131 17.23 -4.91 24.07
CA ALA A 131 17.83 -5.32 25.34
C ALA A 131 19.11 -6.16 25.15
N LEU A 132 19.09 -7.10 24.21
CA LEU A 132 20.28 -7.89 23.87
C LEU A 132 21.41 -7.01 23.34
N GLN A 133 21.13 -6.11 22.40
CA GLN A 133 22.15 -5.29 21.78
C GLN A 133 22.77 -4.28 22.77
N GLU A 134 21.97 -3.69 23.67
CA GLU A 134 22.45 -2.78 24.71
C GLU A 134 23.50 -3.47 25.61
N ASP A 135 23.22 -4.69 26.08
CA ASP A 135 24.14 -5.45 26.92
C ASP A 135 25.38 -5.92 26.16
N LEU A 136 25.21 -6.42 24.94
CA LEU A 136 26.31 -6.90 24.10
C LEU A 136 27.29 -5.78 23.73
N THR A 137 26.80 -4.55 23.59
CA THR A 137 27.66 -3.38 23.33
C THR A 137 28.66 -3.12 24.45
N ILE A 138 28.30 -3.46 25.69
CA ILE A 138 29.16 -3.31 26.87
C ILE A 138 30.00 -4.58 27.11
N MET A 139 29.36 -5.75 27.05
CA MET A 139 29.96 -7.02 27.46
C MET A 139 30.84 -7.67 26.38
N ALA A 140 30.46 -7.56 25.11
CA ALA A 140 31.06 -8.28 23.99
C ALA A 140 31.10 -7.41 22.72
N PRO A 141 31.93 -6.34 22.69
CA PRO A 141 31.99 -5.43 21.56
C PRO A 141 32.43 -6.16 20.28
N GLY A 142 31.59 -6.11 19.25
CA GLY A 142 31.79 -6.79 17.97
C GLY A 142 30.91 -8.02 17.75
N LEU A 143 30.08 -8.40 18.72
CA LEU A 143 28.93 -9.29 18.50
C LEU A 143 27.69 -8.43 18.25
N PHE A 144 27.08 -8.59 17.08
CA PHE A 144 25.93 -7.78 16.67
C PHE A 144 24.69 -8.65 16.47
N VAL A 145 23.57 -8.22 17.04
CA VAL A 145 22.26 -8.83 16.84
C VAL A 145 21.55 -8.08 15.71
N LEU A 146 21.24 -8.78 14.63
CA LEU A 146 20.63 -8.21 13.44
C LEU A 146 19.10 -8.26 13.54
N ALA A 147 18.57 -9.40 13.95
CA ALA A 147 17.13 -9.62 14.10
C ALA A 147 16.85 -10.66 15.19
N VAL A 148 15.71 -10.52 15.84
CA VAL A 148 15.14 -11.52 16.75
C VAL A 148 13.78 -11.89 16.19
N ARG A 149 13.43 -13.18 16.22
CA ARG A 149 12.12 -13.67 15.82
C ARG A 149 11.57 -14.58 16.91
N VAL A 150 10.46 -14.17 17.51
CA VAL A 150 9.76 -14.95 18.53
C VAL A 150 8.54 -15.60 17.91
N THR A 151 8.36 -16.90 18.12
CA THR A 151 7.12 -17.60 17.74
C THR A 151 6.01 -17.34 18.77
N LYS A 152 4.74 -17.48 18.36
CA LYS A 152 3.63 -17.32 19.31
C LYS A 152 3.73 -18.32 20.47
N PRO A 153 3.49 -17.89 21.72
CA PRO A 153 3.60 -18.77 22.85
C PRO A 153 2.46 -19.79 22.86
N LYS A 154 2.77 -21.02 23.28
CA LYS A 154 1.78 -22.06 23.54
C LYS A 154 1.09 -21.80 24.88
N ILE A 155 -0.25 -21.74 24.82
CA ILE A 155 -1.12 -21.60 25.99
C ILE A 155 -1.57 -23.00 26.45
N PRO A 156 -1.63 -23.27 27.77
CA PRO A 156 -2.21 -24.50 28.29
C PRO A 156 -3.66 -24.74 27.84
N GLU A 157 -4.00 -25.99 27.52
CA GLU A 157 -5.31 -26.37 26.98
C GLU A 157 -6.50 -25.98 27.88
N ALA A 158 -6.30 -26.01 29.20
CA ALA A 158 -7.32 -25.66 30.18
C ALA A 158 -7.86 -24.22 30.02
N ILE A 159 -7.03 -23.29 29.53
CA ILE A 159 -7.37 -21.87 29.38
C ILE A 159 -7.68 -21.52 27.93
N ARG A 160 -7.17 -22.31 26.97
CA ARG A 160 -7.33 -22.08 25.53
C ARG A 160 -8.80 -21.95 25.11
N GLN A 161 -9.64 -22.90 25.53
CA GLN A 161 -11.06 -22.89 25.17
C GLN A 161 -11.80 -21.66 25.72
N SER A 162 -11.48 -21.24 26.95
CA SER A 162 -12.07 -20.05 27.56
C SER A 162 -11.70 -18.78 26.80
N TYR A 163 -10.45 -18.67 26.33
CA TYR A 163 -10.00 -17.52 25.53
C TYR A 163 -10.64 -17.50 24.14
N GLU A 164 -10.73 -18.65 23.47
CA GLU A 164 -11.38 -18.76 22.16
C GLU A 164 -12.86 -18.33 22.24
N ASN A 165 -13.57 -18.75 23.29
CA ASN A 165 -14.95 -18.34 23.52
C ASN A 165 -15.08 -16.84 23.82
N MET A 166 -14.23 -16.29 24.69
CA MET A 166 -14.23 -14.87 25.04
C MET A 166 -13.96 -13.97 23.82
N GLU A 167 -13.00 -14.34 22.97
CA GLU A 167 -12.67 -13.57 21.76
C GLU A 167 -13.78 -13.65 20.71
N ALA A 168 -14.44 -14.82 20.60
CA ALA A 168 -15.62 -14.99 19.76
C ALA A 168 -16.79 -14.10 20.23
N GLU A 169 -17.03 -14.01 21.54
CA GLU A 169 -18.05 -13.13 22.12
C GLU A 169 -17.73 -11.64 21.92
N LYS A 170 -16.48 -11.24 22.15
CA LYS A 170 -16.02 -9.86 21.92
C LYS A 170 -16.20 -9.45 20.45
N THR A 171 -15.84 -10.33 19.53
CA THR A 171 -16.03 -10.12 18.09
C THR A 171 -17.52 -9.99 17.75
N ARG A 172 -18.38 -10.87 18.30
CA ARG A 172 -19.84 -10.78 18.09
C ARG A 172 -20.42 -9.46 18.58
N LEU A 173 -19.97 -8.97 19.75
CA LEU A 173 -20.41 -7.68 20.28
C LEU A 173 -20.00 -6.52 19.37
N LEU A 174 -18.74 -6.48 18.92
CA LEU A 174 -18.25 -5.44 18.01
C LEU A 174 -19.03 -5.44 16.68
N VAL A 175 -19.29 -6.62 16.12
CA VAL A 175 -20.11 -6.76 14.89
C VAL A 175 -21.54 -6.27 15.13
N ALA A 176 -22.14 -6.59 16.27
CA ALA A 176 -23.49 -6.12 16.61
C ALA A 176 -23.55 -4.59 16.73
N ILE A 177 -22.53 -3.97 17.35
CA ILE A 177 -22.42 -2.51 17.49
C ILE A 177 -22.28 -1.84 16.11
N GLU A 178 -21.38 -2.33 15.26
CA GLU A 178 -21.20 -1.79 13.91
C GLU A 178 -22.44 -2.00 13.04
N HIS A 179 -23.09 -3.16 13.15
CA HIS A 179 -24.36 -3.42 12.48
C HIS A 179 -25.45 -2.44 12.93
N GLN A 180 -25.55 -2.16 14.24
CA GLN A 180 -26.51 -1.18 14.75
C GLN A 180 -26.25 0.22 14.18
N LYS A 181 -24.99 0.66 14.09
CA LYS A 181 -24.62 1.94 13.45
C LYS A 181 -24.99 1.98 11.97
N VAL A 182 -24.78 0.88 11.24
CA VAL A 182 -25.16 0.79 9.82
C VAL A 182 -26.67 0.91 9.67
N VAL A 183 -27.45 0.19 10.48
CA VAL A 183 -28.93 0.27 10.44
C VAL A 183 -29.42 1.68 10.74
N GLU A 184 -28.85 2.36 11.74
CA GLU A 184 -29.17 3.75 12.07
C GLU A 184 -28.88 4.69 10.89
N LYS A 185 -27.71 4.56 10.26
CA LYS A 185 -27.33 5.39 9.09
C LYS A 185 -28.18 5.10 7.86
N LEU A 186 -28.61 3.85 7.66
CA LEU A 186 -29.52 3.49 6.57
C LEU A 186 -30.90 4.12 6.79
N ALA A 187 -31.42 4.05 8.02
CA ALA A 187 -32.70 4.67 8.36
C ALA A 187 -32.68 6.20 8.20
N GLU A 188 -31.58 6.88 8.59
CA GLU A 188 -31.38 8.31 8.34
C GLU A 188 -31.35 8.62 6.83
N THR A 189 -30.68 7.76 6.05
CA THR A 189 -30.54 7.91 4.60
C THR A 189 -31.90 7.76 3.90
N GLU A 190 -32.70 6.78 4.31
CA GLU A 190 -34.03 6.53 3.79
C GLU A 190 -34.97 7.71 4.06
N ARG A 191 -34.92 8.29 5.28
CA ARG A 191 -35.67 9.52 5.62
C ARG A 191 -35.31 10.68 4.70
N LYS A 192 -34.01 10.93 4.49
CA LYS A 192 -33.57 12.01 3.59
C LYS A 192 -34.01 11.76 2.15
N LYS A 193 -33.94 10.51 1.68
CA LYS A 193 -34.39 10.13 0.34
C LYS A 193 -35.89 10.38 0.15
N ALA A 194 -36.70 10.07 1.15
CA ALA A 194 -38.15 10.32 1.10
C ALA A 194 -38.48 11.82 1.03
N VAL A 195 -37.75 12.66 1.77
CA VAL A 195 -37.90 14.13 1.69
C VAL A 195 -37.52 14.66 0.31
N ILE A 196 -36.37 14.23 -0.22
CA ILE A 196 -35.89 14.65 -1.55
C ILE A 196 -36.88 14.23 -2.65
N GLU A 197 -37.44 13.02 -2.57
CA GLU A 197 -38.43 12.56 -3.55
C GLU A 197 -39.73 13.37 -3.47
N ALA A 198 -40.19 13.71 -2.27
CA ALA A 198 -41.36 14.57 -2.09
C ALA A 198 -41.13 15.99 -2.65
N GLU A 199 -39.96 16.58 -2.40
CA GLU A 199 -39.56 17.88 -2.96
C GLU A 199 -39.48 17.85 -4.49
N LYS A 200 -38.86 16.80 -5.04
CA LYS A 200 -38.77 16.59 -6.49
C LYS A 200 -40.14 16.50 -7.15
N ILE A 201 -41.08 15.74 -6.56
CA ILE A 201 -42.45 15.64 -7.09
C ILE A 201 -43.15 17.01 -7.05
N ALA A 202 -42.98 17.77 -5.97
CA ALA A 202 -43.55 19.11 -5.85
C ALA A 202 -42.97 20.08 -6.89
N GLU A 203 -41.67 20.03 -7.15
CA GLU A 203 -41.00 20.86 -8.15
C GLU A 203 -41.44 20.50 -9.59
N VAL A 204 -41.51 19.19 -9.90
CA VAL A 204 -42.01 18.71 -11.20
C VAL A 204 -43.46 19.14 -11.42
N ALA A 205 -44.31 19.07 -10.40
CA ALA A 205 -45.70 19.55 -10.47
C ALA A 205 -45.76 21.06 -10.77
N ALA A 206 -44.90 21.87 -10.14
CA ALA A 206 -44.83 23.31 -10.37
C ALA A 206 -44.38 23.66 -11.80
N ILE A 207 -43.42 22.91 -12.37
CA ILE A 207 -42.98 23.07 -13.76
C ILE A 207 -44.12 22.75 -14.72
N HIS A 208 -44.81 21.62 -14.52
CA HIS A 208 -45.97 21.24 -15.34
C HIS A 208 -47.07 22.31 -15.30
N GLN A 209 -47.33 22.88 -14.13
CA GLN A 209 -48.32 23.94 -13.99
C GLN A 209 -47.90 25.21 -14.75
N LYS A 210 -46.63 25.60 -14.69
CA LYS A 210 -46.09 26.72 -15.48
C LYS A 210 -46.19 26.47 -16.98
N GLN A 211 -45.82 25.29 -17.46
CA GLN A 211 -45.94 24.91 -18.88
C GLN A 211 -47.39 25.05 -19.36
N LYS A 212 -48.36 24.55 -18.57
CA LYS A 212 -49.78 24.60 -18.93
C LYS A 212 -50.36 26.02 -18.94
N ILE A 213 -49.84 26.92 -18.10
CA ILE A 213 -50.20 28.35 -18.13
C ILE A 213 -49.63 29.00 -19.39
N ALA A 214 -48.35 28.77 -19.68
CA ALA A 214 -47.68 29.31 -20.87
C ALA A 214 -48.37 28.85 -22.17
N GLU A 215 -48.74 27.57 -22.29
CA GLU A 215 -49.49 27.04 -23.44
C GLU A 215 -50.81 27.81 -23.66
N LYS A 216 -51.60 28.01 -22.61
CA LYS A 216 -52.85 28.77 -22.70
C LYS A 216 -52.65 30.25 -23.05
N GLU A 217 -51.55 30.86 -22.61
CA GLU A 217 -51.22 32.24 -22.99
C GLU A 217 -50.78 32.32 -24.44
N THR A 218 -49.99 31.35 -24.92
CA THR A 218 -49.60 31.27 -26.33
C THR A 218 -50.80 31.04 -27.24
N GLU A 219 -51.76 30.20 -26.86
CA GLU A 219 -53.01 30.02 -27.61
C GLU A 219 -53.80 31.33 -27.72
N LYS A 220 -53.88 32.12 -26.64
CA LYS A 220 -54.54 33.44 -26.68
C LYS A 220 -53.82 34.41 -27.63
N LEU A 221 -52.49 34.44 -27.62
CA LEU A 221 -51.70 35.30 -28.50
C LEU A 221 -51.84 34.88 -29.97
N VAL A 222 -51.84 33.58 -30.27
CA VAL A 222 -52.06 33.08 -31.64
C VAL A 222 -53.44 33.46 -32.14
N ASN A 223 -54.48 33.28 -31.32
CA ASN A 223 -55.85 33.68 -31.70
C ASN A 223 -55.98 35.20 -31.93
N GLN A 224 -55.22 36.03 -31.20
CA GLN A 224 -55.17 37.47 -31.41
C GLN A 224 -54.44 37.83 -32.72
N MET A 225 -53.31 37.18 -33.01
CA MET A 225 -52.58 37.38 -34.26
C MET A 225 -53.37 36.88 -35.49
N GLU A 226 -54.11 35.78 -35.37
CA GLU A 226 -55.00 35.30 -36.42
C GLU A 226 -56.15 36.27 -36.70
N ALA A 227 -56.70 36.91 -35.65
CA ALA A 227 -57.70 37.96 -35.79
C ALA A 227 -57.15 39.23 -36.46
N GLU A 228 -55.89 39.59 -36.21
CA GLU A 228 -55.21 40.72 -36.86
C GLU A 228 -54.75 40.40 -38.30
N SER A 229 -54.56 39.11 -38.64
CA SER A 229 -54.15 38.67 -39.99
C SER A 229 -55.27 38.61 -41.03
N ASN A 230 -56.54 38.80 -40.64
CA ASN A 230 -57.68 38.80 -41.56
C ASN A 230 -57.91 40.15 -42.29
N LEU A 231 -56.98 41.09 -42.15
CA LEU A 231 -57.00 42.36 -42.87
C LEU A 231 -55.60 42.74 -43.39
N GLU A 232 -55.00 41.91 -44.24
CA GLU A 232 -54.10 42.36 -45.32
C GLU A 232 -53.65 41.15 -46.16
N LEU A 233 -54.13 41.10 -47.40
CA LEU A 233 -53.60 40.25 -48.45
C LEU A 233 -52.62 41.05 -49.30
N THR A 234 -51.67 40.32 -49.90
CA THR A 234 -50.62 40.71 -50.89
C THR A 234 -49.26 40.99 -50.25
N THR A 235 -48.13 40.41 -50.64
CA THR A 235 -47.65 39.94 -51.96
C THR A 235 -46.58 38.82 -51.79
N PRO A 236 -46.22 38.09 -52.87
CA PRO A 236 -45.32 36.94 -52.83
C PRO A 236 -43.85 37.34 -53.01
N GLY A 237 -42.94 36.64 -52.31
CA GLY A 237 -41.53 36.59 -52.70
C GLY A 237 -40.51 36.83 -51.58
N LYS A 238 -40.25 35.79 -50.78
CA LYS A 238 -38.91 35.29 -50.39
C LYS A 238 -39.07 34.21 -49.30
N GLN A 239 -39.54 33.05 -49.73
CA GLN A 239 -39.39 31.81 -48.96
C GLN A 239 -38.16 31.07 -49.48
N GLN A 240 -37.01 31.39 -48.91
CA GLN A 240 -35.87 30.48 -48.76
C GLN A 240 -34.82 31.25 -47.97
N ILE A 241 -34.20 30.57 -47.01
CA ILE A 241 -33.26 31.12 -46.01
C ILE A 241 -33.98 31.79 -44.82
N LEU A 242 -34.65 31.01 -43.97
CA LEU A 242 -34.80 31.37 -42.53
C LEU A 242 -35.37 30.26 -41.63
N THR A 243 -35.54 29.03 -42.14
CA THR A 243 -36.04 27.90 -41.34
C THR A 243 -35.01 26.82 -41.01
N SER A 244 -33.76 26.93 -41.48
CA SER A 244 -32.69 25.96 -41.15
C SER A 244 -31.61 26.51 -40.20
N SER A 245 -31.59 27.81 -39.92
CA SER A 245 -30.54 28.46 -39.11
C SER A 245 -30.96 28.84 -37.68
N LEU A 246 -32.26 28.75 -37.35
CA LEU A 246 -32.76 29.02 -35.99
C LEU A 246 -32.99 27.75 -35.14
N CYS A 247 -33.00 26.56 -35.74
CA CYS A 247 -33.11 25.30 -35.00
C CYS A 247 -31.75 24.78 -34.49
N ASN A 248 -30.64 25.07 -35.19
CA ASN A 248 -29.31 24.66 -34.74
C ASN A 248 -28.67 25.65 -33.74
N ARG A 249 -29.10 26.92 -33.72
CA ARG A 249 -28.44 27.94 -32.88
C ARG A 249 -28.93 27.97 -31.43
N LYS A 250 -30.15 27.47 -31.16
CA LYS A 250 -30.66 27.30 -29.80
C LYS A 250 -30.14 26.03 -29.14
N SER A 251 -30.04 24.91 -29.88
CA SER A 251 -29.51 23.66 -29.34
C SER A 251 -28.01 23.74 -29.03
N LEU A 252 -27.20 24.34 -29.92
CA LEU A 252 -25.75 24.51 -29.69
C LEU A 252 -25.42 25.46 -28.54
N ASN A 253 -26.23 26.51 -28.32
CA ASN A 253 -26.00 27.43 -27.20
C ASN A 253 -26.45 26.82 -25.86
N GLU A 254 -27.57 26.08 -25.80
CA GLU A 254 -27.99 25.41 -24.57
C GLU A 254 -27.03 24.28 -24.16
N THR A 255 -26.50 23.50 -25.12
CA THR A 255 -25.48 22.48 -24.83
C THR A 255 -24.13 23.10 -24.44
N MET A 256 -23.68 24.17 -25.10
CA MET A 256 -22.42 24.84 -24.73
C MET A 256 -22.49 25.56 -23.38
N ILE A 257 -23.65 26.12 -23.02
CA ILE A 257 -23.85 26.78 -21.73
C ILE A 257 -23.96 25.74 -20.60
N MET A 258 -24.58 24.58 -20.84
CA MET A 258 -24.62 23.48 -19.88
C MET A 258 -23.25 22.84 -19.64
N ASP A 259 -22.45 22.60 -20.68
CA ASP A 259 -21.09 22.05 -20.55
C ASP A 259 -20.14 23.03 -19.85
N HIS A 260 -20.22 24.33 -20.15
CA HIS A 260 -19.34 25.33 -19.52
C HIS A 260 -19.63 25.49 -18.02
N ASN A 261 -20.91 25.49 -17.61
CA ASN A 261 -21.30 25.55 -16.20
C ASN A 261 -20.93 24.26 -15.42
N GLN A 262 -21.07 23.08 -16.04
CA GLN A 262 -20.61 21.83 -15.42
C GLN A 262 -19.08 21.74 -15.29
N LEU A 263 -18.33 22.28 -16.25
CA LEU A 263 -16.87 22.35 -16.17
C LEU A 263 -16.41 23.26 -15.02
N ASP A 264 -17.05 24.41 -14.81
CA ASP A 264 -16.69 25.36 -13.75
C ASP A 264 -17.07 24.85 -12.34
N GLU A 265 -18.23 24.18 -12.20
CA GLU A 265 -18.63 23.52 -10.93
C GLU A 265 -17.70 22.35 -10.55
N ASN A 266 -17.30 21.54 -11.54
CA ASN A 266 -16.32 20.47 -11.32
C ASN A 266 -14.94 21.05 -10.95
N LEU A 267 -14.55 22.15 -11.59
CA LEU A 267 -13.29 22.84 -11.34
C LEU A 267 -13.24 23.45 -9.94
N ASP A 268 -14.32 24.04 -9.45
CA ASP A 268 -14.43 24.58 -8.09
C ASP A 268 -14.47 23.49 -7.01
N PHE A 269 -15.14 22.37 -7.28
CA PHE A 269 -15.13 21.20 -6.40
C PHE A 269 -13.71 20.63 -6.25
N VAL A 270 -13.00 20.43 -7.37
CA VAL A 270 -11.62 19.93 -7.38
C VAL A 270 -10.68 20.92 -6.68
N ARG A 271 -10.85 22.24 -6.91
CA ARG A 271 -10.09 23.30 -6.21
C ARG A 271 -10.27 23.25 -4.69
N HIS A 272 -11.51 23.10 -4.21
CA HIS A 272 -11.78 23.06 -2.77
C HIS A 272 -11.23 21.77 -2.13
N ALA A 273 -11.42 20.63 -2.78
CA ALA A 273 -10.97 19.32 -2.27
C ALA A 273 -9.45 19.20 -2.21
N ILE A 274 -8.73 19.74 -3.20
CA ILE A 274 -7.25 19.76 -3.24
C ILE A 274 -6.67 20.83 -2.31
N LYS A 275 -7.31 21.99 -2.13
CA LYS A 275 -6.81 23.04 -1.22
C LYS A 275 -6.86 22.62 0.25
N ASN A 276 -7.84 21.80 0.63
CA ASN A 276 -7.93 21.22 1.97
C ASN A 276 -6.81 20.19 2.24
N GLU A 277 -6.24 19.57 1.21
CA GLU A 277 -5.08 18.67 1.33
C GLU A 277 -3.83 19.38 1.89
N ARG A 278 -3.66 20.69 1.61
CA ARG A 278 -2.57 21.51 2.17
C ARG A 278 -2.83 22.01 3.59
N ARG A 279 -4.07 21.93 4.10
CA ARG A 279 -4.45 22.38 5.45
C ARG A 279 -4.53 21.24 6.46
N ASP A 280 -4.89 20.03 6.03
CA ASP A 280 -4.98 18.85 6.90
C ASP A 280 -3.61 18.22 7.22
N SER A 281 -2.52 18.65 6.56
CA SER A 281 -1.16 18.19 6.81
C SER A 281 -0.50 18.89 8.02
N HIS A 282 -1.09 18.70 9.21
CA HIS A 282 -0.41 18.85 10.51
C HIS A 282 -0.25 17.51 11.24
N ALA A 283 -0.52 16.40 10.56
CA ALA A 283 -0.14 15.05 10.97
C ALA A 283 0.63 14.38 9.83
N ASN A 284 1.67 13.61 10.17
CA ASN A 284 2.60 12.90 9.27
C ASN A 284 1.93 11.98 8.23
N ALA A 285 1.30 12.53 7.19
CA ALA A 285 0.77 11.78 6.05
C ALA A 285 1.49 12.24 4.77
N THR A 286 2.22 11.34 4.11
CA THR A 286 2.81 11.59 2.80
C THR A 286 1.70 11.69 1.75
N SER A 287 1.53 12.87 1.15
CA SER A 287 0.61 13.05 0.02
C SER A 287 1.21 12.39 -1.22
N HIS A 288 0.49 11.46 -1.84
CA HIS A 288 0.92 10.78 -3.08
C HIS A 288 0.27 11.41 -4.34
N VAL A 289 -0.53 12.46 -4.15
CA VAL A 289 -1.16 13.26 -5.21
C VAL A 289 -0.43 14.60 -5.31
N ILE A 290 -0.05 14.98 -6.53
CA ILE A 290 0.58 16.28 -6.83
C ILE A 290 -0.24 17.04 -7.87
N VAL A 291 -0.12 18.36 -7.86
CA VAL A 291 -0.84 19.29 -8.77
C VAL A 291 0.15 20.11 -9.61
N SER A 292 1.44 19.98 -9.32
CA SER A 292 2.53 20.70 -9.97
C SER A 292 3.76 19.81 -10.04
N THR A 293 4.57 20.00 -11.07
CA THR A 293 5.77 19.20 -11.35
C THR A 293 7.06 19.81 -10.78
N CYS A 294 6.97 20.88 -9.98
CA CYS A 294 8.13 21.66 -9.50
C CYS A 294 9.22 20.83 -8.81
N ASP A 295 8.83 19.81 -8.04
CA ASP A 295 9.73 18.99 -7.21
C ASP A 295 9.93 17.58 -7.77
N THR A 296 9.55 17.37 -9.04
CA THR A 296 9.63 16.07 -9.72
C THR A 296 10.94 15.91 -10.47
N TRP A 297 11.42 14.67 -10.58
CA TRP A 297 12.60 14.29 -11.35
C TRP A 297 12.27 14.09 -12.83
N MET A 298 11.37 13.14 -13.10
CA MET A 298 10.85 12.84 -14.44
C MET A 298 9.52 12.09 -14.36
N SER A 299 8.76 12.10 -15.45
CA SER A 299 7.58 11.23 -15.60
C SER A 299 7.99 9.80 -15.94
N LEU A 300 7.09 8.86 -15.69
CA LEU A 300 7.27 7.46 -16.05
C LEU A 300 7.36 7.28 -17.57
N ASP A 301 6.65 8.10 -18.36
CA ASP A 301 6.79 8.10 -19.82
C ASP A 301 8.20 8.55 -20.26
N GLU A 302 8.73 9.62 -19.65
CA GLU A 302 10.09 10.10 -19.93
C GLU A 302 11.14 9.04 -19.56
N TYR A 303 10.92 8.30 -18.47
CA TYR A 303 11.75 7.16 -18.09
C TYR A 303 11.78 6.09 -19.21
N PHE A 304 10.61 5.68 -19.71
CA PHE A 304 10.54 4.70 -20.80
C PHE A 304 11.18 5.22 -22.10
N ARG A 305 11.04 6.51 -22.42
CA ARG A 305 11.71 7.10 -23.59
C ARG A 305 13.23 7.13 -23.45
N ARG A 306 13.74 7.39 -22.25
CA ARG A 306 15.18 7.50 -21.99
C ARG A 306 15.90 6.16 -21.91
N TYR A 307 15.28 5.17 -21.26
CA TYR A 307 15.91 3.87 -21.01
C TYR A 307 15.44 2.75 -21.95
N GLY A 308 14.38 2.98 -22.73
CA GLY A 308 13.83 2.03 -23.71
C GLY A 308 12.63 1.23 -23.18
N PRO A 309 11.93 0.48 -24.06
CA PRO A 309 10.74 -0.32 -23.72
C PRO A 309 11.13 -1.63 -23.02
N PHE A 310 11.89 -1.55 -21.94
CA PHE A 310 12.27 -2.72 -21.14
C PHE A 310 11.35 -2.87 -19.94
N ALA A 311 11.11 -4.11 -19.52
CA ALA A 311 10.42 -4.40 -18.28
C ALA A 311 11.16 -3.78 -17.10
N LEU A 312 10.43 -3.05 -16.26
CA LEU A 312 10.92 -2.53 -15.00
C LEU A 312 11.10 -3.68 -14.00
N PRO A 313 12.07 -3.57 -13.07
CA PRO A 313 12.19 -4.51 -11.98
C PRO A 313 10.90 -4.61 -11.16
N ASP A 314 10.57 -5.82 -10.69
CA ASP A 314 9.37 -6.09 -9.90
C ASP A 314 9.21 -5.16 -8.69
N TRP A 315 10.32 -4.82 -8.01
CA TRP A 315 10.29 -3.90 -6.86
C TRP A 315 9.85 -2.49 -7.24
N LEU A 316 10.25 -1.99 -8.41
CA LEU A 316 9.90 -0.65 -8.90
C LEU A 316 8.45 -0.63 -9.37
N THR A 317 8.02 -1.69 -10.06
CA THR A 317 6.62 -1.88 -10.46
C THR A 317 5.70 -1.96 -9.25
N ALA A 318 6.12 -2.67 -8.19
CA ALA A 318 5.38 -2.75 -6.93
C ALA A 318 5.29 -1.40 -6.20
N LEU A 319 6.36 -0.60 -6.23
CA LEU A 319 6.37 0.76 -5.68
C LEU A 319 5.37 1.65 -6.42
N ILE A 320 5.39 1.65 -7.76
CA ILE A 320 4.43 2.39 -8.59
C ILE A 320 3.00 1.95 -8.26
N LEU A 321 2.74 0.63 -8.19
CA LEU A 321 1.43 0.10 -7.84
C LEU A 321 0.97 0.60 -6.46
N LYS A 322 1.82 0.51 -5.44
CA LYS A 322 1.51 0.93 -4.06
C LYS A 322 1.16 2.42 -3.97
N ASP A 323 2.03 3.26 -4.52
CA ASP A 323 1.96 4.69 -4.34
C ASP A 323 0.83 5.30 -5.19
N VAL A 324 0.67 4.85 -6.44
CA VAL A 324 -0.44 5.31 -7.30
C VAL A 324 -1.79 4.77 -6.82
N SER A 325 -1.85 3.54 -6.29
CA SER A 325 -3.10 3.03 -5.66
C SER A 325 -3.48 3.84 -4.42
N SER A 326 -2.49 4.28 -3.62
CA SER A 326 -2.71 5.16 -2.48
C SER A 326 -3.21 6.54 -2.93
N ALA A 327 -2.63 7.10 -3.99
CA ALA A 327 -3.10 8.34 -4.60
C ALA A 327 -4.55 8.25 -5.10
N LEU A 328 -4.90 7.19 -5.83
CA LEU A 328 -6.27 6.97 -6.30
C LEU A 328 -7.26 6.77 -5.15
N SER A 329 -6.86 6.06 -4.08
CA SER A 329 -7.68 5.93 -2.88
C SER A 329 -7.97 7.28 -2.21
N GLN A 330 -6.97 8.17 -2.14
CA GLN A 330 -7.14 9.52 -1.61
C GLN A 330 -8.15 10.32 -2.44
N LEU A 331 -8.08 10.23 -3.77
CA LEU A 331 -9.03 10.88 -4.68
C LEU A 331 -10.43 10.29 -4.58
N HIS A 332 -10.56 8.95 -4.60
CA HIS A 332 -11.83 8.23 -4.55
C HIS A 332 -12.58 8.43 -3.24
N ARG A 333 -11.86 8.59 -2.12
CA ARG A 333 -12.43 8.94 -0.80
C ARG A 333 -13.10 10.31 -0.83
N ARG A 334 -12.59 11.23 -1.65
CA ARG A 334 -13.12 12.58 -1.86
C ARG A 334 -14.09 12.66 -3.06
N GLN A 335 -14.50 11.52 -3.62
CA GLN A 335 -15.38 11.42 -4.80
C GLN A 335 -14.80 12.15 -6.03
N ILE A 336 -13.49 12.11 -6.22
CA ILE A 336 -12.81 12.67 -7.40
C ILE A 336 -12.41 11.51 -8.32
N PHE A 337 -12.86 11.57 -9.56
CA PHE A 337 -12.42 10.71 -10.66
C PHE A 337 -11.18 11.34 -11.31
N HIS A 338 -10.10 10.59 -11.43
CA HIS A 338 -8.85 11.09 -12.01
C HIS A 338 -8.92 11.14 -13.54
N GLY A 339 -9.38 10.05 -14.17
CA GLY A 339 -9.67 9.95 -15.60
C GLY A 339 -8.48 9.87 -16.55
N ALA A 340 -7.26 10.12 -16.07
CA ALA A 340 -6.05 10.09 -16.88
C ALA A 340 -4.85 9.48 -16.14
N VAL A 341 -5.00 8.27 -15.59
CA VAL A 341 -3.88 7.51 -15.00
C VAL A 341 -3.01 6.95 -16.12
N THR A 342 -2.14 7.80 -16.67
CA THR A 342 -1.22 7.48 -17.77
C THR A 342 0.24 7.60 -17.31
N PRO A 343 1.21 7.01 -18.04
CA PRO A 343 2.63 7.16 -17.71
C PRO A 343 3.11 8.62 -17.71
N ASP A 344 2.45 9.51 -18.45
CA ASP A 344 2.76 10.95 -18.47
C ASP A 344 2.42 11.66 -17.16
N ASN A 345 1.39 11.16 -16.46
CA ASN A 345 0.90 11.74 -15.22
C ASN A 345 1.50 11.08 -13.97
N ILE A 346 2.42 10.13 -14.11
CA ILE A 346 3.08 9.45 -12.98
C ILE A 346 4.51 9.97 -12.89
N TYR A 347 4.90 10.51 -11.74
CA TYR A 347 6.19 11.17 -11.55
C TYR A 347 7.01 10.57 -10.42
N PHE A 348 8.32 10.48 -10.64
CA PHE A 348 9.30 10.20 -9.60
C PHE A 348 9.68 11.52 -8.91
N MET A 349 9.69 11.54 -7.58
CA MET A 349 10.07 12.71 -6.79
C MET A 349 11.60 12.82 -6.63
N ASN A 350 12.15 14.05 -6.58
CA ASN A 350 13.60 14.26 -6.46
C ASN A 350 14.17 13.83 -5.09
N ASN A 351 13.43 14.05 -4.01
CA ASN A 351 13.95 13.96 -2.63
C ASN A 351 13.19 12.96 -1.74
N SER A 352 12.19 12.29 -2.28
CA SER A 352 11.43 11.25 -1.59
C SER A 352 11.38 10.06 -2.54
N HIS A 353 11.75 8.87 -2.07
CA HIS A 353 11.72 7.63 -2.86
C HIS A 353 10.27 7.16 -3.13
N THR A 354 9.41 8.10 -3.52
CA THR A 354 7.96 8.00 -3.65
C THR A 354 7.58 8.34 -5.09
N VAL A 355 6.58 7.63 -5.60
CA VAL A 355 5.96 7.93 -6.88
C VAL A 355 4.68 8.71 -6.63
N CYS A 356 4.46 9.79 -7.37
CA CYS A 356 3.28 10.63 -7.20
C CYS A 356 2.45 10.66 -8.48
N LEU A 357 1.12 10.71 -8.32
CA LEU A 357 0.18 10.90 -9.41
C LEU A 357 -0.13 12.40 -9.57
N LEU A 358 0.19 12.93 -10.75
CA LEU A 358 -0.14 14.28 -11.16
C LEU A 358 -1.62 14.35 -11.56
N THR A 359 -2.41 15.01 -10.72
CA THR A 359 -3.80 15.31 -11.05
C THR A 359 -3.89 16.63 -11.80
N SER A 360 -4.48 16.60 -12.99
CA SER A 360 -4.71 17.79 -13.82
C SER A 360 -6.14 18.29 -13.74
N LYS A 361 -6.31 19.61 -13.72
CA LYS A 361 -7.61 20.32 -13.68
C LYS A 361 -8.48 20.06 -14.91
N MET A 362 -7.88 19.64 -16.03
CA MET A 362 -8.60 19.39 -17.28
C MET A 362 -9.23 17.99 -17.35
N GLN A 363 -8.78 17.06 -16.51
CA GLN A 363 -9.11 15.63 -16.61
C GLN A 363 -9.84 15.14 -15.35
N ALA A 364 -9.49 15.66 -14.17
CA ALA A 364 -10.13 15.30 -12.92
C ALA A 364 -11.53 15.94 -12.80
N ARG A 365 -12.53 15.15 -12.42
CA ARG A 365 -13.93 15.57 -12.26
C ARG A 365 -14.59 14.94 -11.04
N LYS A 366 -15.70 15.51 -10.57
CA LYS A 366 -16.48 14.90 -9.50
C LYS A 366 -17.13 13.60 -9.99
N MET A 367 -17.10 12.57 -9.15
CA MET A 367 -17.80 11.32 -9.42
C MET A 367 -19.31 11.52 -9.25
N ASN A 368 -20.07 11.25 -10.31
CA ASN A 368 -21.54 11.18 -10.23
C ASN A 368 -21.95 9.93 -9.42
N ALA A 369 -22.98 10.07 -8.58
CA ALA A 369 -23.45 8.98 -7.72
C ALA A 369 -23.89 7.74 -8.51
N ASP A 370 -24.49 7.94 -9.69
CA ASP A 370 -25.01 6.85 -10.53
C ASP A 370 -23.90 6.02 -11.19
N ASN A 371 -22.73 6.62 -11.47
CA ASN A 371 -21.59 5.98 -12.15
C ASN A 371 -20.35 5.86 -11.24
N LEU A 372 -20.55 5.85 -9.92
CA LEU A 372 -19.45 5.86 -8.94
C LEU A 372 -18.52 4.66 -9.10
N LEU A 373 -19.08 3.46 -9.23
CA LEU A 373 -18.31 2.22 -9.38
C LEU A 373 -17.60 2.16 -10.73
N GLU A 374 -18.24 2.63 -11.79
CA GLU A 374 -17.67 2.66 -13.14
C GLU A 374 -16.47 3.61 -13.21
N ASN A 375 -16.60 4.83 -12.66
CA ASN A 375 -15.49 5.79 -12.58
C ASN A 375 -14.29 5.23 -11.80
N ARG A 376 -14.53 4.58 -10.66
CA ARG A 376 -13.44 3.93 -9.88
C ARG A 376 -12.77 2.80 -10.66
N SER A 377 -13.57 1.95 -11.30
CA SER A 377 -13.05 0.84 -12.11
C SER A 377 -12.26 1.32 -13.32
N SER A 378 -12.63 2.46 -13.91
CA SER A 378 -11.93 3.08 -15.04
C SER A 378 -10.53 3.56 -14.65
N ASP A 379 -10.41 4.27 -13.52
CA ASP A 379 -9.11 4.70 -12.98
C ASP A 379 -8.17 3.50 -12.69
N LEU A 380 -8.73 2.41 -12.13
CA LEU A 380 -7.98 1.20 -11.82
C LEU A 380 -7.61 0.39 -13.07
N SER A 381 -8.46 0.40 -14.10
CA SER A 381 -8.14 -0.20 -15.39
C SER A 381 -7.01 0.56 -16.09
N GLN A 382 -7.00 1.89 -16.02
CA GLN A 382 -5.91 2.72 -16.53
C GLN A 382 -4.58 2.42 -15.81
N LEU A 383 -4.61 2.28 -14.48
CA LEU A 383 -3.46 1.80 -13.71
C LEU A 383 -2.99 0.40 -14.16
N GLY A 384 -3.92 -0.51 -14.44
CA GLY A 384 -3.63 -1.83 -14.99
C GLY A 384 -2.83 -1.76 -16.31
N PHE A 385 -3.20 -0.86 -17.22
CA PHE A 385 -2.46 -0.64 -18.47
C PHE A 385 -1.05 -0.10 -18.25
N VAL A 386 -0.87 0.82 -17.29
CA VAL A 386 0.45 1.32 -16.91
C VAL A 386 1.32 0.18 -16.37
N LEU A 387 0.79 -0.63 -15.45
CA LEU A 387 1.53 -1.72 -14.83
C LEU A 387 1.85 -2.85 -15.82
N PHE A 388 0.97 -3.10 -16.79
CA PHE A 388 1.27 -4.02 -17.88
C PHE A 388 2.54 -3.59 -18.62
N ARG A 389 2.60 -2.32 -19.04
CA ARG A 389 3.79 -1.76 -19.70
C ARG A 389 5.03 -1.80 -18.79
N CYS A 390 4.86 -1.62 -17.48
CA CYS A 390 5.96 -1.76 -16.51
C CYS A 390 6.50 -3.20 -16.46
N LEU A 391 5.64 -4.22 -16.48
CA LEU A 391 6.06 -5.62 -16.38
C LEU A 391 6.58 -6.21 -17.70
N THR A 392 6.08 -5.74 -18.84
CA THR A 392 6.39 -6.32 -20.15
C THR A 392 7.32 -5.45 -20.99
N GLY A 393 7.40 -4.14 -20.73
CA GLY A 393 8.05 -3.15 -21.59
C GLY A 393 7.18 -2.68 -22.76
N ASP A 394 6.12 -3.42 -23.09
CA ASP A 394 5.29 -3.23 -24.28
C ASP A 394 3.87 -2.74 -23.93
N SER A 395 3.24 -2.05 -24.89
CA SER A 395 1.83 -1.74 -24.81
C SER A 395 0.97 -3.01 -24.98
N PRO A 396 -0.16 -3.13 -24.27
CA PRO A 396 -0.99 -4.32 -24.34
C PRO A 396 -1.60 -4.51 -25.72
N ALA A 397 -1.35 -5.69 -26.32
CA ALA A 397 -2.02 -6.13 -27.53
C ALA A 397 -3.18 -7.05 -27.15
N PHE A 398 -4.37 -6.74 -27.67
CA PHE A 398 -5.58 -7.53 -27.40
C PHE A 398 -5.78 -8.58 -28.50
N LEU A 399 -6.00 -9.82 -28.08
CA LEU A 399 -6.43 -10.90 -28.97
C LEU A 399 -7.89 -10.68 -29.39
N GLN A 400 -8.31 -11.31 -30.48
CA GLN A 400 -9.71 -11.28 -30.93
C GLN A 400 -10.70 -11.82 -29.88
N SER A 401 -10.22 -12.59 -28.89
CA SER A 401 -10.99 -13.07 -27.73
C SER A 401 -11.25 -12.00 -26.66
N GLY A 402 -10.58 -10.85 -26.74
CA GLY A 402 -10.58 -9.82 -25.69
C GLY A 402 -9.52 -10.04 -24.60
N ASP A 403 -8.78 -11.16 -24.65
CA ASP A 403 -7.67 -11.43 -23.73
C ASP A 403 -6.39 -10.70 -24.14
N VAL A 404 -5.61 -10.26 -23.15
CA VAL A 404 -4.32 -9.59 -23.38
C VAL A 404 -3.25 -10.62 -23.70
N SER A 405 -2.55 -10.46 -24.84
CA SER A 405 -1.40 -11.28 -25.19
C SER A 405 -0.19 -10.89 -24.34
N ILE A 406 0.48 -11.90 -23.76
CA ILE A 406 1.69 -11.69 -22.97
C ILE A 406 2.89 -12.12 -23.82
N PRO A 407 3.95 -11.30 -23.92
CA PRO A 407 5.17 -11.69 -24.62
C PRO A 407 5.75 -12.96 -24.01
N SER A 408 6.08 -13.96 -24.83
CA SER A 408 6.58 -15.27 -24.38
C SER A 408 7.91 -15.23 -23.61
N ASN A 409 8.57 -14.07 -23.54
CA ASN A 409 9.88 -13.86 -22.91
C ASN A 409 9.81 -13.03 -21.61
N THR A 410 8.65 -12.94 -20.95
CA THR A 410 8.51 -12.16 -19.71
C THR A 410 9.10 -12.91 -18.51
N THR A 411 9.98 -12.25 -17.75
CA THR A 411 10.54 -12.76 -16.48
C THR A 411 9.75 -12.30 -15.25
N ALA A 412 8.58 -11.67 -15.45
CA ALA A 412 7.77 -11.07 -14.40
C ALA A 412 7.06 -12.12 -13.53
N ASP A 413 6.86 -11.79 -12.25
CA ASP A 413 6.12 -12.63 -11.30
C ASP A 413 4.72 -13.01 -11.84
N PRO A 414 4.38 -14.32 -11.92
CA PRO A 414 3.05 -14.79 -12.32
C PRO A 414 1.89 -14.14 -11.54
N SER A 415 2.11 -13.82 -10.27
CA SER A 415 1.12 -13.18 -9.39
C SER A 415 0.83 -11.73 -9.82
N ALA A 416 1.87 -11.01 -10.27
CA ALA A 416 1.75 -9.65 -10.78
C ALA A 416 0.99 -9.62 -12.10
N ILE A 417 1.30 -10.56 -13.00
CA ILE A 417 0.62 -10.74 -14.28
C ILE A 417 -0.87 -11.04 -14.07
N GLN A 418 -1.21 -11.91 -13.12
CA GLN A 418 -2.60 -12.22 -12.81
C GLN A 418 -3.36 -11.01 -12.27
N LEU A 419 -2.73 -10.21 -11.41
CA LEU A 419 -3.31 -8.97 -10.89
C LEU A 419 -3.56 -7.96 -12.01
N VAL A 420 -2.59 -7.73 -12.88
CA VAL A 420 -2.71 -6.78 -13.99
C VAL A 420 -3.81 -7.20 -14.96
N ARG A 421 -3.94 -8.50 -15.27
CA ARG A 421 -5.08 -9.03 -16.05
C ARG A 421 -6.42 -8.73 -15.36
N LYS A 422 -6.51 -8.89 -14.04
CA LYS A 422 -7.71 -8.61 -13.26
C LYS A 422 -8.05 -7.11 -13.29
N LEU A 423 -7.05 -6.23 -13.19
CA LEU A 423 -7.22 -4.77 -13.24
C LEU A 423 -7.68 -4.27 -14.61
N MET A 424 -7.14 -4.83 -15.69
CA MET A 424 -7.52 -4.46 -17.07
C MET A 424 -8.89 -5.00 -17.50
N ALA A 425 -9.52 -5.88 -16.70
CA ALA A 425 -10.86 -6.36 -16.98
C ALA A 425 -11.90 -5.25 -16.72
N ARG A 426 -12.91 -5.14 -17.59
CA ARG A 426 -13.97 -4.10 -17.55
C ARG A 426 -14.83 -4.05 -16.27
N LYS A 427 -14.62 -4.93 -15.30
CA LYS A 427 -15.45 -5.06 -14.08
C LYS A 427 -14.61 -5.30 -12.82
N PHE A 428 -13.59 -4.49 -12.60
CA PHE A 428 -12.87 -4.51 -11.32
C PHE A 428 -13.70 -3.85 -10.22
N SER A 429 -14.14 -4.62 -9.23
CA SER A 429 -15.08 -4.18 -8.18
C SER A 429 -14.44 -3.81 -6.85
N GLU A 430 -13.12 -4.00 -6.69
CA GLU A 430 -12.42 -3.76 -5.42
C GLU A 430 -11.94 -2.31 -5.30
N SER A 431 -11.71 -1.85 -4.06
CA SER A 431 -11.17 -0.52 -3.79
C SER A 431 -9.67 -0.47 -4.07
N ALA A 432 -9.17 0.69 -4.52
CA ALA A 432 -7.74 0.95 -4.72
C ALA A 432 -6.88 0.63 -3.46
N ASN A 433 -7.44 0.75 -2.25
CA ASN A 433 -6.74 0.39 -1.01
C ASN A 433 -6.31 -1.08 -0.94
N VAL A 434 -7.10 -1.98 -1.53
CA VAL A 434 -6.84 -3.43 -1.49
C VAL A 434 -5.58 -3.77 -2.30
N LEU A 435 -5.28 -2.96 -3.33
CA LEU A 435 -4.13 -3.16 -4.19
C LEU A 435 -2.79 -2.89 -3.50
N ALA A 436 -2.77 -1.96 -2.54
CA ALA A 436 -1.57 -1.67 -1.74
C ALA A 436 -1.21 -2.84 -0.80
N ALA A 437 -2.18 -3.70 -0.45
CA ALA A 437 -1.99 -4.87 0.40
C ALA A 437 -1.82 -6.17 -0.41
N HIS A 438 -1.73 -6.10 -1.73
CA HIS A 438 -1.63 -7.29 -2.57
C HIS A 438 -0.31 -8.05 -2.31
N PRO A 439 -0.30 -9.40 -2.32
CA PRO A 439 0.90 -10.21 -2.04
C PRO A 439 2.14 -9.82 -2.85
N PHE A 440 1.96 -9.45 -4.13
CA PHE A 440 3.04 -8.92 -4.97
C PHE A 440 3.70 -7.66 -4.39
N VAL A 441 2.91 -6.71 -3.87
CA VAL A 441 3.42 -5.48 -3.25
C VAL A 441 4.14 -5.80 -1.93
N VAL A 442 3.57 -6.69 -1.13
CA VAL A 442 4.15 -7.12 0.16
C VAL A 442 5.48 -7.85 -0.05
N ALA A 443 5.56 -8.78 -1.00
CA ALA A 443 6.76 -9.52 -1.34
C ALA A 443 7.88 -8.61 -1.88
N ALA A 444 7.52 -7.63 -2.71
CA ALA A 444 8.46 -6.65 -3.25
C ALA A 444 8.95 -5.61 -2.22
N SER A 445 8.12 -5.27 -1.22
CA SER A 445 8.51 -4.38 -0.12
C SER A 445 9.63 -4.95 0.76
N GLN A 446 9.71 -6.28 0.86
CA GLN A 446 10.81 -6.97 1.55
C GLN A 446 12.13 -6.89 0.75
N GLN A 447 12.07 -6.78 -0.58
CA GLN A 447 13.25 -6.61 -1.45
C GLN A 447 13.75 -5.16 -1.55
N GLN A 448 12.90 -4.15 -1.30
CA GLN A 448 13.31 -2.74 -1.27
C GLN A 448 14.42 -2.47 -0.26
N LEU A 449 14.36 -3.11 0.91
CA LEU A 449 15.38 -2.95 1.97
C LEU A 449 16.76 -3.50 1.58
N THR A 450 16.84 -4.48 0.67
CA THR A 450 18.10 -5.16 0.33
C THR A 450 18.85 -4.54 -0.84
N ARG A 451 18.15 -3.83 -1.76
CA ARG A 451 18.76 -3.31 -3.00
C ARG A 451 18.90 -1.80 -3.09
N PHE A 452 18.26 -1.04 -2.20
CA PHE A 452 18.45 0.43 -2.14
C PHE A 452 19.86 0.85 -1.68
N LEU A 453 20.68 -0.06 -1.13
CA LEU A 453 22.09 0.19 -0.82
C LEU A 453 23.01 0.23 -2.06
N HIS A 454 22.51 -0.06 -3.28
CA HIS A 454 23.35 -0.25 -4.46
C HIS A 454 22.98 0.58 -5.69
N LEU A 455 22.02 1.51 -5.60
CA LEU A 455 21.59 2.35 -6.73
C LEU A 455 21.86 3.86 -6.56
N PHE A 456 22.56 4.25 -5.50
CA PHE A 456 23.22 5.55 -5.34
C PHE A 456 24.66 5.38 -4.88
#